data_AF-A0A8S2NKN6-F1
#
_entry.id   AF-A0A8S2NKN6-F1
#
_cell.length_a   1.000
_cell.length_b   1.000
_cell.length_c   1.000
_cell.angle_alpha   90.00
_cell.angle_beta   90.00
_cell.angle_gamma   90.00
#
_symmetry.space_group_name_H-M   'P 1'
#
loop_
_entity.id
_entity.type
_entity.pdbx_description
1 polymer ?
#
loop_
_entity_poly.entity_id
_entity_poly.type
_entity_poly.pdbx_seq_one_letter_code
_entity_poly.pdbx_strand_id
1 'polypeptide(L)'
;MRAGLGEEEFSEWLIKLGNGELEARENDEIELPVACISDGNLADEIFGNHISLADVQNLCDKVILCPKNEHALMVSEQVLQRLPGTAKVYTSIDEVECEDGEDVSNYPTEFLNSLTPSGMPPHKLNLQVGAIVMLLRNLDVHQGLCNGSRLIVKQLHNHTIDCEVATGSNKGNRVLIPRVSLTPSDSFMPFKLRRHQFPVRLSFAMTINKSQDKHSIG
;
A
#
# COMPACT_ATOMS: atom_id res chain seq x y z
N MET A 1 -13.54 -13.79 2.77
CA MET A 1 -13.33 -14.01 1.33
C MET A 1 -14.70 -13.97 0.66
N ARG A 2 -14.86 -13.28 -0.47
CA ARG A 2 -16.11 -13.30 -1.23
C ARG A 2 -15.81 -13.92 -2.59
N ALA A 3 -16.55 -14.96 -2.96
CA ALA A 3 -16.46 -15.56 -4.28
C ALA A 3 -16.98 -14.57 -5.34
N GLY A 4 -16.27 -14.47 -6.46
CA GLY A 4 -16.68 -13.68 -7.62
C GLY A 4 -17.81 -14.34 -8.42
N LEU A 5 -18.36 -13.59 -9.39
CA LEU A 5 -19.28 -14.14 -10.37
C LEU A 5 -18.55 -15.21 -11.21
N GLY A 6 -18.98 -16.47 -11.10
CA GLY A 6 -18.37 -17.62 -11.79
C GLY A 6 -17.50 -18.53 -10.91
N GLU A 7 -17.35 -18.25 -9.62
CA GLU A 7 -16.59 -19.06 -8.67
C GLU A 7 -17.51 -19.95 -7.79
N GLU A 8 -18.47 -20.64 -8.41
CA GLU A 8 -19.48 -21.43 -7.69
C GLU A 8 -18.85 -22.52 -6.82
N GLU A 9 -17.88 -23.27 -7.36
CA GLU A 9 -17.17 -24.33 -6.63
C GLU A 9 -16.40 -23.80 -5.41
N PHE A 10 -15.76 -22.64 -5.55
CA PHE A 10 -15.04 -22.01 -4.45
C PHE A 10 -16.00 -21.45 -3.40
N SER A 11 -17.14 -20.90 -3.83
CA SER A 11 -18.19 -20.44 -2.92
C SER A 11 -18.76 -21.60 -2.08
N GLU A 12 -19.03 -22.74 -2.70
CA GLU A 12 -19.48 -23.94 -1.99
C GLU A 12 -18.43 -24.45 -1.00
N TRP A 13 -17.15 -24.45 -1.40
CA TRP A 13 -16.05 -24.82 -0.51
C TRP A 13 -15.96 -23.89 0.70
N LEU A 14 -16.10 -22.57 0.51
CA LEU A 14 -16.13 -21.58 1.60
C LEU A 14 -17.31 -21.80 2.56
N ILE A 15 -18.48 -22.18 2.05
CA ILE A 15 -19.66 -22.49 2.88
C ILE A 15 -19.38 -23.73 3.75
N LYS A 16 -18.85 -24.81 3.14
CA LYS A 16 -18.48 -26.02 3.89
C LYS A 16 -17.44 -25.73 4.97
N LEU A 17 -16.45 -24.89 4.65
CA LEU A 17 -15.46 -24.43 5.63
C LEU A 17 -16.14 -23.69 6.79
N GLY A 18 -17.03 -22.73 6.50
CA GLY A 18 -17.72 -21.93 7.50
C GLY A 18 -18.66 -22.73 8.39
N ASN A 19 -19.24 -23.80 7.87
CA ASN A 19 -20.11 -24.72 8.61
C ASN A 19 -19.35 -25.81 9.38
N GLY A 20 -18.04 -25.95 9.16
CA GLY A 20 -17.25 -27.04 9.74
C GLY A 20 -17.55 -28.42 9.11
N GLU A 21 -17.99 -28.44 7.85
CA GLU A 21 -18.35 -29.65 7.11
C GLU A 21 -17.18 -30.23 6.29
N LEU A 22 -16.03 -29.53 6.26
CA LEU A 22 -14.84 -30.04 5.57
C LEU A 22 -14.17 -31.14 6.39
N GLU A 23 -13.73 -32.19 5.70
CA GLU A 23 -12.93 -33.24 6.32
C GLU A 23 -11.57 -32.67 6.76
N ALA A 24 -11.29 -32.78 8.06
CA ALA A 24 -9.99 -32.45 8.61
C ALA A 24 -9.03 -33.64 8.42
N ARG A 25 -7.79 -33.34 8.06
CA ARG A 25 -6.66 -34.29 8.07
C ARG A 25 -6.18 -34.51 9.51
N GLU A 26 -5.18 -35.38 9.68
CA GLU A 26 -4.48 -35.50 10.97
C GLU A 26 -3.96 -34.11 11.41
N ASN A 27 -4.24 -33.75 12.67
CA ASN A 27 -3.94 -32.44 13.30
C ASN A 27 -4.90 -31.27 12.99
N ASP A 28 -6.17 -31.53 12.71
CA ASP A 28 -7.19 -30.48 12.48
C ASP A 28 -6.87 -29.57 11.27
N GLU A 29 -6.08 -30.08 10.32
CA GLU A 29 -5.71 -29.35 9.10
C GLU A 29 -6.76 -29.52 8.00
N ILE A 30 -7.08 -28.44 7.30
CA ILE A 30 -7.97 -28.47 6.12
C ILE A 30 -7.14 -28.45 4.84
N GLU A 31 -7.58 -29.18 3.82
CA GLU A 31 -6.99 -29.07 2.49
C GLU A 31 -7.52 -27.83 1.76
N LEU A 32 -6.61 -26.97 1.32
CA LEU A 32 -6.95 -25.80 0.53
C LEU A 32 -7.17 -26.19 -0.95
N PRO A 33 -8.13 -25.57 -1.65
CA PRO A 33 -8.26 -25.73 -3.08
C PRO A 33 -6.96 -25.34 -3.78
N VAL A 34 -6.54 -26.12 -4.78
CA VAL A 34 -5.30 -25.86 -5.54
C VAL A 34 -5.29 -24.45 -6.14
N ALA A 35 -6.47 -23.94 -6.54
CA ALA A 35 -6.62 -22.57 -7.05
C ALA A 35 -6.26 -21.46 -6.04
N CYS A 36 -6.20 -21.78 -4.74
CA CYS A 36 -5.78 -20.85 -3.69
C CYS A 36 -4.28 -20.93 -3.38
N ILE A 37 -3.56 -21.86 -4.01
CA ILE A 37 -2.14 -22.12 -3.76
C ILE A 37 -1.35 -21.62 -4.97
N SER A 38 -0.40 -20.73 -4.73
CA SER A 38 0.60 -20.30 -5.71
C SER A 38 1.92 -21.02 -5.41
N ASP A 39 2.50 -21.63 -6.44
CA ASP A 39 3.85 -22.22 -6.41
C ASP A 39 4.91 -21.28 -7.03
N GLY A 40 4.46 -20.12 -7.53
CA GLY A 40 5.25 -19.16 -8.29
C GLY A 40 5.40 -17.80 -7.64
N ASN A 41 5.58 -16.78 -8.49
CA ASN A 41 5.69 -15.39 -8.06
C ASN A 41 4.30 -14.74 -8.10
N LEU A 42 3.73 -14.48 -6.93
CA LEU A 42 2.42 -13.83 -6.78
C LEU A 42 2.29 -12.50 -7.54
N ALA A 43 3.38 -11.74 -7.68
CA ALA A 43 3.34 -10.50 -8.45
C ALA A 43 3.06 -10.78 -9.94
N ASP A 44 3.66 -11.84 -10.50
CA ASP A 44 3.47 -12.27 -11.89
C ASP A 44 2.05 -12.79 -12.11
N GLU A 45 1.55 -13.59 -11.17
CA GLU A 45 0.20 -14.15 -11.27
C GLU A 45 -0.90 -13.08 -11.15
N ILE A 46 -0.74 -12.11 -10.25
CA ILE A 46 -1.79 -11.12 -9.95
C ILE A 46 -1.77 -9.94 -10.92
N PHE A 47 -0.57 -9.44 -11.23
CA PHE A 47 -0.38 -8.20 -12.00
C PHE A 47 0.19 -8.44 -13.40
N GLY A 48 0.63 -9.67 -13.72
CA GLY A 48 1.29 -9.97 -14.98
C GLY A 48 2.72 -9.40 -15.04
N ASN A 49 3.47 -9.76 -16.08
CA ASN A 49 4.84 -9.29 -16.29
C ASN A 49 4.90 -7.86 -16.84
N HIS A 50 3.83 -7.40 -17.47
CA HIS A 50 3.70 -6.07 -18.06
C HIS A 50 2.31 -5.53 -17.76
N ILE A 51 2.24 -4.31 -17.22
CA ILE A 51 0.97 -3.66 -16.86
C ILE A 51 0.69 -2.56 -17.88
N SER A 52 -0.37 -2.68 -18.68
CA SER A 52 -0.79 -1.56 -19.52
C SER A 52 -1.51 -0.50 -18.68
N LEU A 53 -1.40 0.78 -19.08
CA LEU A 53 -2.13 1.87 -18.39
C LEU A 53 -3.66 1.71 -18.47
N ALA A 54 -4.17 1.01 -19.49
CA ALA A 54 -5.58 0.71 -19.62
C ALA A 54 -6.05 -0.31 -18.56
N ASP A 55 -5.17 -1.22 -18.14
CA ASP A 55 -5.51 -2.28 -17.20
C ASP A 55 -5.38 -1.85 -15.73
N VAL A 56 -4.66 -0.76 -15.44
CA VAL A 56 -4.43 -0.27 -14.07
C VAL A 56 -5.72 -0.13 -13.27
N GLN A 57 -6.80 0.32 -13.92
CA GLN A 57 -8.10 0.47 -13.26
C GLN A 57 -8.65 -0.86 -12.73
N ASN A 58 -8.44 -1.95 -13.48
CA ASN A 58 -8.87 -3.30 -13.10
C ASN A 58 -7.96 -3.92 -12.03
N LEU A 59 -6.74 -3.41 -11.89
CA LEU A 59 -5.78 -3.84 -10.88
C LEU A 59 -5.95 -3.12 -9.52
N CYS A 60 -6.78 -2.07 -9.47
CA CYS A 60 -7.03 -1.29 -8.25
C CYS A 60 -7.75 -2.05 -7.15
N ASP A 61 -8.47 -3.11 -7.50
CA ASP A 61 -9.15 -3.98 -6.53
C ASP A 61 -8.25 -5.13 -6.06
N LYS A 62 -7.08 -5.32 -6.70
CA LYS A 62 -6.10 -6.35 -6.36
C LYS A 62 -5.02 -5.80 -5.43
N VAL A 63 -4.59 -6.62 -4.47
CA VAL A 63 -3.44 -6.31 -3.60
C VAL A 63 -2.83 -7.60 -3.05
N ILE A 64 -1.51 -7.62 -2.93
CA ILE A 64 -0.79 -8.69 -2.24
C ILE A 64 -0.69 -8.37 -0.75
N LEU A 65 -1.04 -9.32 0.11
CA LEU A 65 -0.88 -9.16 1.56
C LEU A 65 0.45 -9.75 2.02
N CYS A 66 1.19 -8.98 2.82
CA CYS A 66 2.47 -9.40 3.38
C CYS A 66 2.43 -9.36 4.93
N PRO A 67 3.21 -10.20 5.62
CA PRO A 67 3.35 -10.09 7.08
C PRO A 67 4.06 -8.82 7.54
N LYS A 68 5.06 -8.35 6.77
CA LYS A 68 5.93 -7.21 7.12
C LYS A 68 5.83 -6.08 6.09
N ASN A 69 5.96 -4.84 6.56
CA ASN A 69 5.94 -3.64 5.70
C ASN A 69 7.10 -3.63 4.69
N GLU A 70 8.28 -4.10 5.09
CA GLU A 70 9.46 -4.20 4.23
C GLU A 70 9.19 -5.07 3.00
N HIS A 71 8.60 -6.26 3.20
CA HIS A 71 8.22 -7.14 2.09
C HIS A 71 7.15 -6.52 1.20
N ALA A 72 6.16 -5.84 1.79
CA ALA A 72 5.12 -5.14 1.01
C ALA A 72 5.72 -4.02 0.13
N LEU A 73 6.71 -3.28 0.65
CA LEU A 73 7.43 -2.27 -0.12
C LEU A 73 8.23 -2.92 -1.26
N MET A 74 8.99 -3.97 -0.95
CA MET A 74 9.78 -4.71 -1.94
C MET A 74 8.92 -5.22 -3.10
N VAL A 75 7.82 -5.93 -2.79
CA VAL A 75 6.89 -6.42 -3.82
C VAL A 75 6.29 -5.26 -4.60
N SER A 76 5.92 -4.17 -3.93
CA SER A 76 5.34 -3.01 -4.63
C SER A 76 6.31 -2.34 -5.60
N GLU A 77 7.59 -2.23 -5.24
CA GLU A 77 8.64 -1.73 -6.13
C GLU A 77 8.87 -2.68 -7.32
N GLN A 78 8.82 -4.00 -7.10
CA GLN A 78 8.90 -4.99 -8.19
C GLN A 78 7.72 -4.87 -9.17
N VAL A 79 6.51 -4.62 -8.66
CA VAL A 79 5.33 -4.41 -9.52
C VAL A 79 5.41 -3.06 -10.25
N LEU A 80 5.92 -2.02 -9.58
CA LEU A 80 6.11 -0.70 -10.18
C LEU A 80 6.95 -0.79 -11.46
N GLN A 81 8.04 -1.57 -11.45
CA GLN A 81 8.93 -1.75 -12.61
C GLN A 81 8.26 -2.34 -13.87
N ARG A 82 7.03 -2.88 -13.74
CA ARG A 82 6.25 -3.47 -14.84
C ARG A 82 5.37 -2.44 -15.55
N LEU A 83 5.24 -1.25 -14.97
CA LEU A 83 4.50 -0.14 -15.57
C LEU A 83 5.33 0.52 -16.67
N PRO A 84 4.68 0.91 -17.79
CA PRO A 84 5.35 1.66 -18.83
C PRO A 84 5.57 3.10 -18.37
N GLY A 85 6.80 3.59 -18.53
CA GLY A 85 7.11 5.01 -18.34
C GLY A 85 8.37 5.25 -17.52
N THR A 86 8.69 6.52 -17.33
CA THR A 86 9.90 6.94 -16.60
C THR A 86 9.60 7.06 -15.12
N ALA A 87 10.39 6.37 -14.30
CA ALA A 87 10.33 6.52 -12.85
C ALA A 87 10.80 7.92 -12.43
N LYS A 88 10.05 8.54 -11.52
CA LYS A 88 10.43 9.76 -10.82
C LYS A 88 10.64 9.42 -9.34
N VAL A 89 11.79 9.85 -8.83
CA VAL A 89 12.15 9.66 -7.42
C VAL A 89 11.93 10.96 -6.67
N TYR A 90 11.15 10.90 -5.59
CA TYR A 90 10.98 12.02 -4.67
C TYR A 90 11.70 11.73 -3.37
N THR A 91 12.69 12.56 -3.06
CA THR A 91 13.43 12.51 -1.79
C THR A 91 12.73 13.32 -0.72
N SER A 92 12.62 12.80 0.49
CA SER A 92 12.08 13.52 1.64
C SER A 92 13.12 14.44 2.29
N ILE A 93 12.63 15.33 3.16
CA ILE A 93 13.47 16.08 4.10
C ILE A 93 13.15 15.53 5.49
N ASP A 94 14.16 15.01 6.17
CA ASP A 94 14.01 14.33 7.45
C ASP A 94 14.77 15.10 8.54
N GLU A 95 14.09 15.32 9.65
CA GLU A 95 14.56 16.13 10.76
C GLU A 95 14.15 15.49 12.08
N VAL A 96 14.93 15.77 13.13
CA VAL A 96 14.54 15.44 14.49
C VAL A 96 13.86 16.65 15.10
N GLU A 97 12.67 16.45 15.65
CA GLU A 97 11.98 17.45 16.45
C GLU A 97 12.39 17.27 17.92
N CYS A 98 13.33 18.09 18.38
CA CYS A 98 13.79 18.17 19.78
C CYS A 98 13.43 19.55 20.36
N GLU A 99 13.08 19.60 21.65
CA GLU A 99 12.93 20.86 22.39
C GLU A 99 14.29 21.42 22.82
N ASP A 100 15.23 20.54 23.17
CA ASP A 100 16.61 20.89 23.54
C ASP A 100 17.57 20.55 22.37
N GLY A 101 18.16 21.59 21.75
CA GLY A 101 18.91 21.47 20.49
C GLY A 101 20.20 20.64 20.52
N GLU A 102 20.60 20.09 21.67
CA GLU A 102 21.80 19.24 21.82
C GLU A 102 21.60 17.85 21.18
N ASP A 103 20.38 17.31 21.19
CA ASP A 103 20.08 15.94 20.73
C ASP A 103 20.05 15.78 19.21
N VAL A 104 19.84 16.84 18.44
CA VAL A 104 19.76 16.76 16.96
C VAL A 104 21.09 16.30 16.35
N SER A 105 22.21 16.66 16.98
CA SER A 105 23.56 16.27 16.53
C SER A 105 23.86 14.78 16.67
N ASN A 106 23.11 14.09 17.54
CA ASN A 106 23.28 12.66 17.82
C ASN A 106 22.68 11.76 16.71
N TYR A 107 21.90 12.32 15.78
CA TYR A 107 21.19 11.56 14.76
C TYR A 107 21.57 12.02 13.34
N PRO A 108 22.52 11.34 12.68
CA PRO A 108 22.91 11.64 11.30
C PRO A 108 21.72 11.57 10.34
N THR A 109 21.68 12.45 9.34
CA THR A 109 20.59 12.48 8.35
C THR A 109 20.47 11.16 7.58
N GLU A 110 21.58 10.47 7.30
CA GLU A 110 21.58 9.16 6.65
C GLU A 110 20.85 8.11 7.48
N PHE A 111 21.01 8.17 8.80
CA PHE A 111 20.28 7.30 9.72
C PHE A 111 18.78 7.60 9.66
N LEU A 112 18.37 8.88 9.74
CA LEU A 112 16.96 9.28 9.63
C LEU A 112 16.33 8.84 8.29
N ASN A 113 17.06 9.05 7.19
CA ASN A 113 16.65 8.68 5.84
C ASN A 113 16.47 7.17 5.67
N SER A 114 17.15 6.35 6.48
CA SER A 114 17.00 4.89 6.45
C SER A 114 15.70 4.41 7.11
N LEU A 115 15.10 5.22 7.98
CA LEU A 115 13.92 4.83 8.75
C LEU A 115 12.67 4.94 7.89
N THR A 116 11.82 3.91 7.93
CA THR A 116 10.46 3.99 7.40
C THR A 116 9.48 3.41 8.42
N PRO A 117 9.15 4.20 9.46
CA PRO A 117 8.24 3.76 10.52
C PRO A 117 6.82 3.49 9.99
N SER A 118 6.00 2.79 10.77
CA SER A 118 4.62 2.53 10.39
C SER A 118 3.85 3.84 10.17
N GLY A 119 3.11 3.91 9.07
CA GLY A 119 2.33 5.09 8.71
C GLY A 119 3.14 6.28 8.18
N MET A 120 4.43 6.09 7.86
CA MET A 120 5.29 7.08 7.21
C MET A 120 5.59 6.65 5.75
N PRO A 121 5.69 7.60 4.81
CA PRO A 121 6.20 7.31 3.47
C PRO A 121 7.72 7.03 3.53
N PRO A 122 8.27 6.26 2.59
CA PRO A 122 9.72 6.06 2.50
C PRO A 122 10.45 7.38 2.18
N HIS A 123 11.73 7.47 2.56
CA HIS A 123 12.57 8.63 2.24
C HIS A 123 12.69 8.83 0.72
N LYS A 124 13.03 7.75 0.00
CA LYS A 124 12.98 7.70 -1.47
C LYS A 124 11.64 7.10 -1.89
N LEU A 125 10.78 7.94 -2.45
CA LEU A 125 9.50 7.53 -2.98
C LEU A 125 9.59 7.45 -4.51
N ASN A 126 9.65 6.23 -5.03
CA ASN A 126 9.66 5.94 -6.47
C ASN A 126 8.23 5.89 -6.99
N LEU A 127 7.94 6.65 -8.06
CA LEU A 127 6.62 6.66 -8.69
C LEU A 127 6.72 6.70 -10.21
N GLN A 128 5.70 6.14 -10.87
CA GLN A 128 5.47 6.22 -12.31
C GLN A 128 4.00 6.56 -12.56
N VAL A 129 3.70 7.09 -13.74
CA VAL A 129 2.31 7.21 -14.21
C VAL A 129 1.70 5.81 -14.27
N GLY A 130 0.48 5.65 -13.76
CA GLY A 130 -0.19 4.37 -13.58
C GLY A 130 0.12 3.67 -12.24
N ALA A 131 1.05 4.18 -11.43
CA ALA A 131 1.31 3.60 -10.12
C ALA A 131 0.06 3.70 -9.22
N ILE A 132 -0.24 2.61 -8.51
CA ILE A 132 -1.31 2.60 -7.50
C ILE A 132 -0.68 2.95 -6.16
N VAL A 133 -1.11 4.05 -5.57
CA VAL A 133 -0.64 4.54 -4.28
C VAL A 133 -1.75 4.54 -3.25
N MET A 134 -1.38 4.52 -1.98
CA MET A 134 -2.29 4.63 -0.85
C MET A 134 -1.95 5.87 -0.04
N LEU A 135 -2.97 6.66 0.31
CA LEU A 135 -2.83 7.81 1.18
C LEU A 135 -2.57 7.38 2.63
N LEU A 136 -1.68 8.07 3.33
CA LEU A 136 -1.21 7.74 4.68
C LEU A 136 -1.81 8.63 5.78
N ARG A 137 -2.53 9.69 5.39
CA ARG A 137 -3.16 10.66 6.29
C ARG A 137 -4.47 11.13 5.68
N ASN A 138 -5.36 11.63 6.52
CA ASN A 138 -6.54 12.35 6.03
C ASN A 138 -6.09 13.71 5.51
N LEU A 139 -6.47 14.05 4.28
CA LEU A 139 -6.25 15.38 3.68
C LEU A 139 -7.57 16.12 3.51
N ASP A 140 -8.57 15.44 2.98
CA ASP A 140 -9.92 15.98 2.78
C ASP A 140 -10.93 14.82 2.77
N VAL A 141 -11.63 14.66 3.90
CA VAL A 141 -12.59 13.57 4.09
C VAL A 141 -13.80 13.73 3.17
N HIS A 142 -14.20 14.97 2.84
CA HIS A 142 -15.35 15.23 1.97
C HIS A 142 -15.06 14.80 0.53
N GLN A 143 -13.81 14.95 0.09
CA GLN A 143 -13.34 14.48 -1.22
C GLN A 143 -12.90 13.00 -1.20
N GLY A 144 -13.08 12.29 -0.08
CA GLY A 144 -12.69 10.87 0.05
C GLY A 144 -11.17 10.65 0.13
N LEU A 145 -10.40 11.70 0.42
CA LEU A 145 -8.96 11.67 0.65
C LEU A 145 -8.66 11.35 2.11
N CYS A 146 -9.02 10.13 2.49
CA CYS A 146 -8.81 9.56 3.81
C CYS A 146 -7.57 8.66 3.83
N ASN A 147 -7.04 8.41 5.02
CA ASN A 147 -6.01 7.40 5.22
C ASN A 147 -6.50 6.05 4.71
N GLY A 148 -5.68 5.37 3.91
CA GLY A 148 -6.03 4.11 3.27
C GLY A 148 -6.66 4.23 1.89
N SER A 149 -7.12 5.41 1.47
CA SER A 149 -7.67 5.62 0.12
C SER A 149 -6.62 5.27 -0.94
N ARG A 150 -7.00 4.43 -1.91
CA ARG A 150 -6.15 4.07 -3.05
C ARG A 150 -6.37 5.06 -4.18
N LEU A 151 -5.29 5.48 -4.82
CA LEU A 151 -5.26 6.43 -5.91
C LEU A 151 -4.39 5.90 -7.05
N ILE A 152 -4.70 6.29 -8.28
CA ILE A 152 -3.89 6.02 -9.47
C ILE A 152 -3.15 7.28 -9.85
N VAL A 153 -1.82 7.22 -9.95
CA VAL A 153 -1.01 8.35 -10.43
C VAL A 153 -1.29 8.62 -11.89
N LYS A 154 -1.72 9.84 -12.22
CA LYS A 154 -1.97 10.29 -13.59
C LYS A 154 -0.83 11.17 -14.11
N GLN A 155 -0.28 12.05 -13.26
CA GLN A 155 0.87 12.89 -13.60
C GLN A 155 1.76 13.17 -12.39
N LEU A 156 3.05 13.41 -12.66
CA LEU A 156 4.09 13.58 -11.64
C LEU A 156 4.77 14.96 -11.77
N HIS A 157 4.32 15.94 -10.99
CA HIS A 157 4.90 17.28 -10.97
C HIS A 157 6.00 17.41 -9.91
N ASN A 158 6.56 18.60 -9.72
CA ASN A 158 7.64 18.79 -8.73
C ASN A 158 7.10 18.90 -7.30
N HIS A 159 5.98 19.59 -7.12
CA HIS A 159 5.41 19.90 -5.80
C HIS A 159 4.08 19.20 -5.52
N THR A 160 3.48 18.57 -6.53
CA THR A 160 2.22 17.85 -6.45
C THR A 160 2.29 16.55 -7.23
N ILE A 161 1.48 15.58 -6.82
CA ILE A 161 1.17 14.39 -7.60
C ILE A 161 -0.29 14.50 -8.02
N ASP A 162 -0.55 14.40 -9.32
CA ASP A 162 -1.91 14.34 -9.84
C ASP A 162 -2.37 12.89 -9.87
N CYS A 163 -3.45 12.64 -9.14
CA CYS A 163 -4.00 11.32 -8.92
C CYS A 163 -5.48 11.26 -9.28
N GLU A 164 -5.94 10.05 -9.56
CA GLU A 164 -7.35 9.71 -9.69
C GLU A 164 -7.76 8.79 -8.55
N VAL A 165 -8.92 9.04 -7.93
CA VAL A 165 -9.43 8.18 -6.85
C VAL A 165 -9.84 6.82 -7.41
N ALA A 166 -9.26 5.73 -6.87
CA ALA A 166 -9.43 4.40 -7.44
C ALA A 166 -10.70 3.67 -6.96
N THR A 167 -11.18 3.99 -5.75
CA THR A 167 -12.23 3.25 -5.04
C THR A 167 -13.15 4.19 -4.25
N GLY A 168 -14.36 3.74 -3.93
CA GLY A 168 -15.33 4.48 -3.12
C GLY A 168 -16.23 5.41 -3.92
N SER A 169 -17.05 6.21 -3.23
CA SER A 169 -18.05 7.10 -3.83
C SER A 169 -17.47 8.18 -4.75
N ASN A 170 -16.20 8.56 -4.53
CA ASN A 170 -15.49 9.57 -5.31
C ASN A 170 -14.60 8.98 -6.40
N LYS A 171 -14.77 7.69 -6.75
CA LYS A 171 -14.00 7.01 -7.80
C LYS A 171 -14.03 7.80 -9.11
N GLY A 172 -12.86 7.94 -9.76
CA GLY A 172 -12.69 8.68 -11.00
C GLY A 172 -12.40 10.18 -10.82
N ASN A 173 -12.58 10.74 -9.61
CA ASN A 173 -12.27 12.15 -9.36
C ASN A 173 -10.76 12.39 -9.41
N ARG A 174 -10.36 13.52 -10.02
CA ARG A 174 -8.96 13.97 -10.09
C ARG A 174 -8.62 14.84 -8.88
N VAL A 175 -7.48 14.57 -8.27
CA VAL A 175 -7.02 15.23 -7.04
C VAL A 175 -5.53 15.50 -7.11
N LEU A 176 -5.09 16.60 -6.51
CA LEU A 176 -3.68 16.95 -6.38
C LEU A 176 -3.23 16.65 -4.95
N ILE A 177 -2.20 15.83 -4.81
CA ILE A 177 -1.61 15.46 -3.53
C ILE A 177 -0.34 16.30 -3.32
N PRO A 178 -0.31 17.21 -2.33
CA PRO A 178 0.88 17.98 -2.00
C PRO A 178 1.81 17.21 -1.05
N ARG A 179 3.04 17.70 -0.90
CA ARG A 179 3.91 17.29 0.22
C ARG A 179 3.38 17.84 1.53
N VAL A 180 3.50 17.06 2.59
CA VAL A 180 3.13 17.47 3.96
C VAL A 180 4.20 17.01 4.94
N SER A 181 4.25 17.65 6.10
CA SER A 181 5.12 17.21 7.20
C SER A 181 4.41 16.12 8.00
N LEU A 182 5.07 14.97 8.15
CA LEU A 182 4.55 13.79 8.81
C LEU A 182 5.41 13.46 10.03
N THR A 183 4.76 13.01 11.09
CA THR A 183 5.39 12.37 12.24
C THR A 183 4.87 10.94 12.35
N PRO A 184 5.68 9.97 12.79
CA PRO A 184 5.22 8.61 13.03
C PRO A 184 4.00 8.58 13.96
N SER A 185 3.05 7.69 13.68
CA SER A 185 1.83 7.56 14.49
C SER A 185 2.08 6.85 15.82
N ASP A 186 3.08 5.98 15.86
CA ASP A 186 3.49 5.21 17.02
C ASP A 186 4.99 4.96 16.90
N SER A 187 5.77 5.47 17.83
CA SER A 187 7.23 5.42 17.76
C SER A 187 7.82 5.30 19.15
N PHE A 188 8.35 4.12 19.44
CA PHE A 188 9.22 3.86 20.59
C PHE A 188 10.63 4.45 20.41
N MET A 189 10.85 5.26 19.37
CA MET A 189 12.16 5.87 19.15
C MET A 189 12.45 6.90 20.25
N PRO A 190 13.71 7.03 20.67
CA PRO A 190 14.11 8.02 21.68
C PRO A 190 14.04 9.47 21.16
N PHE A 191 13.57 9.68 19.94
CA PHE A 191 13.44 10.98 19.29
C PHE A 191 12.18 11.03 18.42
N LYS A 192 11.75 12.25 18.08
CA LYS A 192 10.58 12.47 17.24
C LYS A 192 11.02 12.77 15.81
N LEU A 193 10.86 11.79 14.92
CA LEU A 193 11.12 11.98 13.48
C LEU A 193 10.04 12.87 12.86
N ARG A 194 10.46 13.90 12.12
CA ARG A 194 9.63 14.70 11.22
C ARG A 194 10.10 14.49 9.77
N ARG A 195 9.20 14.09 8.89
CA ARG A 195 9.47 13.86 7.46
C ARG A 195 8.58 14.73 6.58
N HIS A 196 9.17 15.59 5.76
CA HIS A 196 8.43 16.34 4.74
C HIS A 196 8.44 15.59 3.41
N GLN A 197 7.29 15.01 3.02
CA GLN A 197 7.15 14.16 1.84
C GLN A 197 5.67 14.09 1.40
N PHE A 198 5.40 13.58 0.20
CA PHE A 198 4.05 13.20 -0.18
C PHE A 198 3.49 12.15 0.79
N PRO A 199 2.27 12.30 1.32
CA PRO A 199 1.68 11.39 2.29
C PRO A 199 1.14 10.13 1.62
N VAL A 200 1.92 9.51 0.74
CA VAL A 200 1.53 8.33 -0.03
C VAL A 200 2.62 7.26 0.02
N ARG A 201 2.22 6.01 -0.19
CA ARG A 201 3.12 4.88 -0.48
C ARG A 201 2.58 4.05 -1.63
N LEU A 202 3.45 3.30 -2.31
CA LEU A 202 2.99 2.29 -3.28
C LEU A 202 2.04 1.28 -2.60
N SER A 203 1.05 0.82 -3.35
CA SER A 203 -0.05 0.00 -2.83
C SER A 203 -0.38 -1.18 -3.75
N PHE A 204 0.63 -1.83 -4.32
CA PHE A 204 0.46 -3.13 -4.98
C PHE A 204 0.51 -4.29 -3.98
N ALA A 205 1.23 -4.09 -2.87
CA ALA A 205 1.18 -4.93 -1.70
C ALA A 205 0.95 -4.10 -0.42
N MET A 206 0.39 -4.71 0.62
CA MET A 206 0.20 -4.09 1.93
C MET A 206 0.31 -5.12 3.06
N THR A 207 0.46 -4.67 4.30
CA THR A 207 0.48 -5.60 5.43
C THR A 207 -0.92 -6.10 5.80
N ILE A 208 -1.00 -7.33 6.33
CA ILE A 208 -2.25 -7.94 6.79
C ILE A 208 -2.97 -7.02 7.79
N ASN A 209 -2.25 -6.51 8.80
CA ASN A 209 -2.82 -5.60 9.82
C ASN A 209 -3.44 -4.34 9.19
N LYS A 210 -2.87 -3.84 8.08
CA LYS A 210 -3.42 -2.69 7.35
C LYS A 210 -4.62 -3.02 6.47
N SER A 211 -4.77 -4.28 6.07
CA SER A 211 -5.93 -4.75 5.29
C SER A 211 -7.16 -4.98 6.17
N GLN A 212 -6.95 -5.29 7.45
CA GLN A 212 -8.00 -5.49 8.44
C GLN A 212 -8.67 -4.16 8.83
N ASP A 213 -7.89 -3.09 9.03
CA ASP A 213 -8.40 -1.73 9.29
C ASP A 213 -9.39 -1.22 8.22
N LYS A 214 -9.27 -1.72 6.98
CA LYS A 214 -10.09 -1.30 5.84
C LYS A 214 -11.48 -1.93 5.79
N HIS A 215 -11.68 -3.07 6.45
CA HIS A 215 -12.96 -3.79 6.46
C HIS A 215 -13.90 -3.36 7.59
N SER A 216 -13.41 -2.56 8.54
CA SER A 216 -14.20 -2.07 9.69
C SER A 216 -15.02 -0.80 9.39
N ILE A 217 -14.98 -0.29 8.16
CA ILE A 217 -15.76 0.88 7.72
C ILE A 217 -16.44 0.53 6.39
N GLY A 218 -17.52 -0.24 6.48
CA GLY A 218 -18.40 -0.60 5.38
C GLY A 218 -19.80 -0.80 5.90
#